data_AF-A0A3L8RV26-F1
#
_entry.id   AF-A0A3L8RV26-F1
#
_cell.length_a   1.000
_cell.length_b   1.000
_cell.length_c   1.000
_cell.angle_alpha   90.00
_cell.angle_beta   90.00
_cell.angle_gamma   90.00
#
_symmetry.space_group_name_H-M   'P 1'
#
loop_
_entity.id
_entity.type
_entity.pdbx_description
1 polymer ?
#
loop_
_entity_poly.entity_id
_entity_poly.type
_entity_poly.pdbx_seq_one_letter_code
_entity_poly.pdbx_strand_id
1 'polypeptide(L)'
;MGCIEVLRSMRSLDFNTRTQVTREAINRLYEAVPGVKGIWKKKAPNKALFSILGKSNLHFAGMSIAVNISVDGLNLMIPTTRQIIANHHMQSISFASGGDMDTTDYVAYVAKDPINQRACHILECCEGLAQSVISTVGQAFELRFKQYLHSPPKVVVPPER
;
A
#
# COMPACT_ATOMS: atom_id res chain seq x y z
N MET A 1 9.31 3.27 2.13
CA MET A 1 10.22 2.33 1.41
C MET A 1 10.10 2.43 -0.10
N GLY A 2 8.90 2.55 -0.66
CA GLY A 2 8.70 2.68 -2.10
C GLY A 2 7.39 2.03 -2.53
N CYS A 3 7.25 1.75 -3.82
CA CYS A 3 6.14 0.96 -4.32
C CYS A 3 6.62 -0.08 -5.34
N ILE A 4 5.86 -1.16 -5.49
CA ILE A 4 6.12 -2.20 -6.47
C ILE A 4 4.84 -2.48 -7.25
N GLU A 5 4.97 -2.55 -8.57
CA GLU A 5 3.85 -2.83 -9.46
C GLU A 5 3.27 -4.23 -9.18
N VAL A 6 1.94 -4.33 -9.22
CA VAL A 6 1.22 -5.59 -9.07
C VAL A 6 0.45 -5.88 -10.36
N LEU A 7 0.93 -6.87 -11.11
CA LEU A 7 0.42 -7.25 -12.43
C LEU A 7 -0.91 -8.03 -12.35
N ARG A 8 -1.20 -8.67 -11.20
CA ARG A 8 -2.41 -9.48 -11.00
C ARG A 8 -3.39 -8.80 -10.06
N SER A 9 -4.68 -9.10 -10.24
CA SER A 9 -5.70 -8.51 -9.39
C SER A 9 -5.73 -9.14 -8.01
N MET A 10 -5.61 -8.33 -6.94
CA MET A 10 -5.74 -8.87 -5.57
C MET A 10 -7.06 -9.62 -5.38
N ARG A 11 -8.16 -9.18 -6.01
CA ARG A 11 -9.46 -9.87 -5.93
C ARG A 11 -9.47 -11.30 -6.49
N SER A 12 -8.62 -11.61 -7.47
CA SER A 12 -8.54 -12.95 -8.07
C SER A 12 -7.59 -13.90 -7.33
N LEU A 13 -6.94 -13.42 -6.26
CA LEU A 13 -5.99 -14.20 -5.46
C LEU A 13 -6.63 -14.56 -4.12
N ASP A 14 -6.29 -15.72 -3.59
CA ASP A 14 -6.68 -16.15 -2.24
C ASP A 14 -6.00 -15.31 -1.17
N PHE A 15 -6.60 -15.25 0.02
CA PHE A 15 -6.07 -14.47 1.14
C PHE A 15 -4.61 -14.82 1.46
N ASN A 16 -4.27 -16.11 1.47
CA ASN A 16 -2.90 -16.57 1.70
C ASN A 16 -1.93 -16.04 0.64
N THR A 17 -2.33 -16.06 -0.64
CA THR A 17 -1.51 -15.53 -1.74
C THR A 17 -1.35 -14.02 -1.64
N ARG A 18 -2.39 -13.28 -1.26
CA ARG A 18 -2.32 -11.82 -1.06
C ARG A 18 -1.29 -11.45 0.01
N THR A 19 -1.33 -12.15 1.14
CA THR A 19 -0.36 -11.97 2.23
C THR A 19 1.06 -12.33 1.80
N GLN A 20 1.23 -13.39 1.00
CA GLN A 20 2.54 -13.73 0.44
C GLN A 20 3.05 -12.66 -0.54
N VAL A 21 2.16 -12.10 -1.39
CA VAL A 21 2.50 -11.03 -2.34
C VAL A 21 2.98 -9.77 -1.60
N THR A 22 2.28 -9.35 -0.54
CA THR A 22 2.67 -8.18 0.23
C THR A 22 3.97 -8.40 1.00
N ARG A 23 4.17 -9.59 1.59
CA ARG A 23 5.45 -9.96 2.23
C ARG A 23 6.62 -9.97 1.25
N GLU A 24 6.43 -10.53 0.07
CA GLU A 24 7.47 -10.55 -0.96
C GLU A 24 7.75 -9.16 -1.51
N ALA A 25 6.73 -8.31 -1.64
CA ALA A 25 6.90 -6.90 -1.97
C ALA A 25 7.78 -6.17 -0.96
N ILE A 26 7.59 -6.43 0.34
CA ILE A 26 8.42 -5.88 1.43
C ILE A 26 9.86 -6.35 1.27
N ASN A 27 10.10 -7.66 1.13
CA ASN A 27 11.46 -8.20 0.96
C ASN A 27 12.17 -7.60 -0.26
N ARG A 28 11.49 -7.51 -1.42
CA ARG A 28 12.08 -6.96 -2.65
C ARG A 28 12.43 -5.48 -2.53
N LEU A 29 11.53 -4.68 -1.96
CA LEU A 29 11.81 -3.25 -1.76
C LEU A 29 12.91 -3.06 -0.72
N TYR A 30 12.94 -3.88 0.33
CA TYR A 30 14.01 -3.87 1.31
C TYR A 30 15.39 -4.11 0.69
N GLU A 31 15.52 -5.15 -0.15
CA GLU A 31 16.77 -5.44 -0.87
C GLU A 31 17.16 -4.32 -1.87
N ALA A 32 16.18 -3.59 -2.40
CA ALA A 32 16.40 -2.59 -3.42
C ALA A 32 16.67 -1.17 -2.86
N VAL A 33 16.30 -0.89 -1.60
CA VAL A 33 16.51 0.43 -0.98
C VAL A 33 17.94 0.52 -0.41
N PRO A 34 18.83 1.36 -0.97
CA PRO A 34 20.16 1.56 -0.43
C PRO A 34 20.08 2.31 0.91
N GLY A 35 20.59 1.70 1.99
CA GLY A 35 20.73 2.36 3.30
C GLY A 35 19.92 1.76 4.44
N VAL A 36 18.96 0.86 4.17
CA VAL A 36 18.31 0.09 5.24
C VAL A 36 19.26 -1.03 5.69
N LYS A 37 20.18 -0.68 6.59
CA LYS A 37 21.09 -1.63 7.23
C LYS A 37 20.31 -2.49 8.21
N GLY A 38 19.84 -3.65 7.78
CA GLY A 38 19.39 -4.67 8.70
C GLY A 38 19.81 -6.05 8.25
N ILE A 39 20.03 -6.87 9.27
CA ILE A 39 20.53 -8.24 9.28
C ILE A 39 19.41 -9.16 8.75
N TRP A 40 18.87 -8.85 7.58
CA TRP A 40 17.73 -9.56 7.02
C TRP A 40 18.24 -10.80 6.30
N LYS A 41 17.84 -11.99 6.77
CA LYS A 41 18.17 -13.25 6.08
C LYS A 41 17.51 -13.25 4.71
N LYS A 42 18.34 -13.27 3.67
CA LYS A 42 17.96 -13.42 2.26
C LYS A 42 16.95 -14.58 2.11
N LYS A 43 15.65 -14.28 2.00
CA LYS A 43 14.62 -15.29 1.74
C LYS A 43 14.66 -15.64 0.26
N ALA A 44 14.55 -16.93 -0.07
CA ALA A 44 14.60 -17.38 -1.45
C ALA A 44 13.44 -16.75 -2.24
N PRO A 45 13.72 -16.11 -3.40
CA PRO A 45 12.69 -15.44 -4.18
C PRO A 45 11.67 -16.47 -4.66
N ASN A 46 10.40 -16.22 -4.37
CA ASN A 46 9.35 -17.17 -4.74
C ASN A 46 9.01 -16.98 -6.22
N LYS A 47 9.44 -17.92 -7.08
CA LYS A 47 9.26 -17.85 -8.54
C LYS A 47 7.79 -17.68 -8.95
N ALA A 48 6.84 -18.22 -8.18
CA ALA A 48 5.42 -18.06 -8.45
C ALA A 48 4.95 -16.60 -8.33
N LEU A 49 5.50 -15.85 -7.36
CA LEU A 49 5.15 -14.45 -7.10
C LEU A 49 5.81 -13.49 -8.09
N PHE A 50 6.83 -13.94 -8.83
CA PHE A 50 7.47 -13.16 -9.89
C PHE A 50 6.52 -12.83 -11.05
N SER A 51 5.52 -13.68 -11.29
CA SER A 51 4.45 -13.41 -12.26
C SER A 51 3.42 -12.38 -11.78
N ILE A 52 3.39 -12.09 -10.48
CA ILE A 52 2.42 -11.21 -9.82
C ILE A 52 3.02 -9.83 -9.55
N LEU A 53 4.28 -9.78 -9.12
CA LEU A 53 5.01 -8.56 -8.79
C LEU A 53 5.88 -8.12 -9.97
N GLY A 54 5.60 -6.92 -10.48
CA GLY A 54 6.32 -6.28 -11.58
C GLY A 54 7.51 -5.44 -11.12
N LYS A 55 7.66 -4.26 -11.70
CA LYS A 55 8.80 -3.36 -11.44
C LYS A 55 8.68 -2.67 -10.08
N SER A 56 9.80 -2.54 -9.38
CA SER A 56 9.91 -1.70 -8.19
C SER A 56 10.19 -0.25 -8.59
N ASN A 57 9.51 0.66 -7.91
CA ASN A 57 9.69 2.11 -8.05
C ASN A 57 10.15 2.69 -6.70
N LEU A 58 11.39 3.19 -6.72
CA LEU A 58 12.10 3.71 -5.56
C LEU A 58 12.21 5.24 -5.57
N HIS A 59 11.42 5.94 -6.39
CA HIS A 59 11.54 7.40 -6.56
C HIS A 59 11.43 8.18 -5.24
N PHE A 60 10.62 7.69 -4.30
CA PHE A 60 10.43 8.26 -2.96
C PHE A 60 10.91 7.30 -1.85
N ALA A 61 11.84 6.41 -2.16
CA ALA A 61 12.41 5.48 -1.20
C ALA A 61 13.22 6.23 -0.13
N GLY A 62 13.16 5.76 1.13
CA GLY A 62 13.89 6.36 2.25
C GLY A 62 13.42 7.74 2.69
N MET A 63 12.35 8.30 2.08
CA MET A 63 11.80 9.59 2.49
C MET A 63 10.90 9.46 3.71
N SER A 64 11.07 10.36 4.69
CA SER A 64 10.12 10.52 5.79
C SER A 64 8.86 11.21 5.29
N ILE A 65 7.71 10.60 5.57
CA ILE A 65 6.42 11.06 5.11
C ILE A 65 5.41 11.01 6.26
N ALA A 66 4.49 11.98 6.28
CA ALA A 66 3.29 11.94 7.09
C ALA A 66 2.17 11.29 6.27
N VAL A 67 1.52 10.29 6.84
CA VAL A 67 0.38 9.59 6.23
C VAL A 67 -0.88 10.01 6.95
N ASN A 68 -1.80 10.66 6.23
CA ASN A 68 -3.09 11.04 6.76
C ASN A 68 -4.16 10.06 6.26
N ILE A 69 -4.84 9.39 7.19
CA ILE A 69 -5.83 8.35 6.92
C ILE A 69 -7.23 8.94 7.14
N SER A 70 -8.07 8.87 6.12
CA SER A 70 -9.43 9.41 6.16
C SER A 70 -10.40 8.47 5.44
N VAL A 71 -11.71 8.65 5.65
CA VAL A 71 -12.74 7.88 4.93
C VAL A 71 -12.72 8.11 3.41
N ASP A 72 -12.17 9.23 2.95
CA ASP A 72 -11.97 9.51 1.52
C ASP A 72 -10.74 8.82 0.94
N GLY A 73 -9.68 8.60 1.73
CA GLY A 73 -8.44 7.97 1.28
C GLY A 73 -7.22 8.18 2.18
N LEU A 74 -6.08 7.75 1.64
CA LEU A 74 -4.74 7.92 2.20
C LEU A 74 -4.02 9.06 1.49
N ASN A 75 -3.56 10.06 2.25
CA ASN A 75 -2.73 11.14 1.75
C ASN A 75 -1.31 10.99 2.29
N LEU A 76 -0.33 10.96 1.39
CA LEU A 76 1.08 10.87 1.70
C LEU A 76 1.71 12.25 1.45
N MET A 77 2.23 12.89 2.48
CA MET A 77 2.84 14.21 2.37
C MET A 77 4.21 14.26 3.05
N ILE A 78 5.10 15.11 2.55
CA ILE A 78 6.39 15.35 3.19
C ILE A 78 6.17 16.28 4.38
N PRO A 79 6.55 15.91 5.62
CA PRO A 79 6.31 16.75 6.79
C PRO A 79 7.08 18.07 6.75
N THR A 80 8.26 18.09 6.12
CA THR A 80 9.12 19.28 6.03
C THR A 80 8.60 20.32 5.03
N THR A 81 8.19 19.90 3.83
CA THR A 81 7.72 20.82 2.77
C THR A 81 6.20 20.93 2.69
N ARG A 82 5.46 20.09 3.42
CA ARG A 82 4.01 19.88 3.31
C ARG A 82 3.53 19.54 1.88
N GLN A 83 4.44 19.09 1.02
CA GLN A 83 4.11 18.68 -0.35
C GLN A 83 3.45 17.31 -0.35
N ILE A 84 2.33 17.17 -1.05
CA ILE A 84 1.65 15.89 -1.26
C ILE A 84 2.42 15.10 -2.32
N ILE A 85 2.84 13.89 -1.96
CA ILE A 85 3.59 12.97 -2.83
C ILE A 85 2.64 12.02 -3.56
N ALA A 86 1.63 11.54 -2.84
CA ALA A 86 0.65 10.62 -3.37
C ALA A 86 -0.69 10.76 -2.63
N ASN A 87 -1.79 10.63 -3.37
CA ASN A 87 -3.14 10.58 -2.83
C ASN A 87 -3.80 9.32 -3.37
N HIS A 88 -4.14 8.40 -2.47
CA HIS A 88 -4.81 7.17 -2.82
C HIS A 88 -6.22 7.19 -2.23
N HIS A 89 -7.22 7.35 -3.08
CA HIS A 89 -8.62 7.25 -2.67
C HIS A 89 -8.95 5.89 -2.05
N MET A 90 -9.82 5.88 -1.05
CA MET A 90 -10.17 4.65 -0.32
C MET A 90 -10.76 3.56 -1.23
N GLN A 91 -11.44 3.96 -2.31
CA GLN A 91 -11.98 3.06 -3.34
C GLN A 91 -10.90 2.40 -4.22
N SER A 92 -9.72 3.02 -4.33
CA SER A 92 -8.62 2.51 -5.13
C SER A 92 -7.79 1.48 -4.35
N ILE A 93 -7.81 1.58 -3.01
CA ILE A 93 -7.18 0.63 -2.10
C ILE A 93 -7.94 -0.69 -2.16
N SER A 94 -7.22 -1.77 -2.47
CA SER A 94 -7.78 -3.11 -2.65
C SER A 94 -7.41 -4.08 -1.54
N PHE A 95 -6.31 -3.84 -0.84
CA PHE A 95 -5.79 -4.71 0.21
C PHE A 95 -4.81 -3.96 1.09
N ALA A 96 -4.77 -4.26 2.38
CA ALA A 96 -3.77 -3.76 3.31
C ALA A 96 -3.38 -4.88 4.27
N SER A 97 -2.10 -5.01 4.58
CA SER A 97 -1.56 -6.02 5.48
C SER A 97 -0.27 -5.54 6.13
N GLY A 98 -0.03 -5.99 7.36
CA GLY A 98 1.30 -5.86 7.99
C GLY A 98 2.29 -6.88 7.47
N GLY A 99 3.56 -6.68 7.84
CA GLY A 99 4.63 -7.65 7.60
C GLY A 99 4.54 -8.92 8.45
N ASP A 100 5.60 -9.72 8.38
CA ASP A 100 5.84 -10.90 9.22
C ASP A 100 6.28 -10.50 10.65
N MET A 101 6.52 -11.49 11.52
CA MET A 101 7.10 -11.27 12.86
C MET A 101 8.44 -10.51 12.81
N ASP A 102 9.18 -10.62 11.70
CA ASP A 102 10.43 -9.87 11.48
C ASP A 102 10.20 -8.46 10.88
N THR A 103 9.02 -8.20 10.28
CA THR A 103 8.64 -6.94 9.59
C THR A 103 7.41 -6.30 10.24
N THR A 104 7.29 -6.42 11.56
CA THR A 104 6.12 -5.93 12.29
C THR A 104 5.92 -4.42 12.16
N ASP A 105 7.00 -3.68 11.95
CA ASP A 105 7.01 -2.22 11.72
C ASP A 105 6.66 -1.81 10.28
N TYR A 106 6.48 -2.76 9.37
CA TYR A 106 6.17 -2.48 7.97
C TYR A 106 4.69 -2.70 7.65
N VAL A 107 4.13 -1.72 6.95
CA VAL A 107 2.76 -1.74 6.45
C VAL A 107 2.79 -1.75 4.93
N ALA A 108 2.14 -2.75 4.34
CA ALA A 108 1.96 -2.86 2.91
C ALA A 108 0.49 -2.67 2.55
N TYR A 109 0.20 -1.80 1.58
CA TYR A 109 -1.15 -1.65 1.04
C TYR A 109 -1.12 -1.55 -0.49
N VAL A 110 -2.10 -2.16 -1.14
CA VAL A 110 -2.24 -2.16 -2.60
C VAL A 110 -3.28 -1.12 -2.98
N ALA A 111 -2.85 -0.12 -3.75
CA ALA A 111 -3.69 0.94 -4.26
C ALA A 111 -3.64 0.99 -5.79
N LYS A 112 -4.63 1.65 -6.37
CA LYS A 112 -4.59 2.05 -7.77
C LYS A 112 -4.38 3.56 -7.86
N ASP A 113 -3.42 3.97 -8.67
CA ASP A 113 -3.08 5.36 -8.94
C ASP A 113 -2.91 5.55 -10.46
N PRO A 114 -3.28 6.70 -11.04
CA PRO A 114 -3.06 6.96 -12.47
C PRO A 114 -1.60 6.83 -12.91
N ILE A 115 -0.64 7.10 -12.01
CA ILE A 115 0.81 7.08 -12.31
C ILE A 115 1.36 5.67 -12.20
N ASN A 116 1.11 4.98 -11.09
CA ASN A 116 1.70 3.66 -10.79
C ASN A 116 0.76 2.49 -11.15
N GLN A 117 -0.37 2.77 -11.79
CA GLN A 117 -1.45 1.81 -12.04
C GLN A 117 -1.78 1.06 -10.75
N ARG A 118 -1.72 -0.27 -10.75
CA ARG A 118 -1.88 -1.08 -9.54
C ARG A 118 -0.51 -1.31 -8.92
N ALA A 119 -0.30 -0.73 -7.74
CA ALA A 119 0.97 -0.88 -7.03
C ALA A 119 0.75 -1.19 -5.55
N CYS A 120 1.68 -1.95 -4.99
CA CYS A 120 1.82 -2.20 -3.57
C CYS A 120 2.78 -1.16 -2.99
N HIS A 121 2.28 -0.31 -2.10
CA HIS A 121 3.03 0.72 -1.41
C HIS A 121 3.45 0.23 -0.04
N ILE A 122 4.70 0.50 0.32
CA ILE A 122 5.30 0.01 1.56
C ILE A 122 5.76 1.17 2.41
N LEU A 123 5.15 1.24 3.59
CA LEU A 123 5.39 2.22 4.63
C LEU A 123 6.14 1.54 5.76
N GLU A 124 7.19 2.22 6.24
CA GLU A 124 7.86 1.87 7.48
C GLU A 124 7.28 2.78 8.56
N CYS A 125 6.80 2.17 9.63
CA CYS A 125 6.22 2.87 10.78
C CYS A 125 7.11 2.59 11.99
N CYS A 126 7.70 3.63 12.57
CA CYS A 126 8.48 3.47 13.80
C CYS A 126 7.57 3.21 15.01
N GLU A 127 8.14 2.64 16.08
CA GLU A 127 7.53 2.55 17.42
C GLU A 127 6.23 1.73 17.48
N GLY A 128 6.08 0.70 16.64
CA GLY A 128 4.90 -0.18 16.66
C GLY A 128 3.61 0.47 16.14
N LEU A 129 3.70 1.64 15.49
CA LEU A 129 2.56 2.32 14.88
C LEU A 129 1.93 1.53 13.72
N ALA A 130 2.65 0.56 13.15
CA ALA A 130 2.20 -0.23 12.02
C ALA A 130 0.82 -0.88 12.24
N GLN A 131 0.58 -1.49 13.41
CA GLN A 131 -0.70 -2.11 13.75
C GLN A 131 -1.83 -1.08 13.84
N SER A 132 -1.55 0.07 14.45
CA SER A 132 -2.52 1.18 14.55
C SER A 132 -2.89 1.71 13.17
N VAL A 133 -1.90 1.90 12.29
CA VAL A 133 -2.10 2.32 10.90
C VAL A 133 -2.97 1.31 10.15
N ILE A 134 -2.63 0.02 10.18
CA ILE A 134 -3.41 -1.04 9.50
C ILE A 134 -4.86 -1.06 10.01
N SER A 135 -5.05 -1.01 11.34
CA SER A 135 -6.38 -0.98 11.94
C SER A 135 -7.18 0.25 11.51
N THR A 136 -6.55 1.43 11.51
CA THR A 136 -7.19 2.68 11.09
C THR A 136 -7.57 2.65 9.61
N VAL A 137 -6.70 2.11 8.74
CA VAL A 137 -7.04 1.91 7.32
C VAL A 137 -8.21 0.94 7.17
N GLY A 138 -8.21 -0.17 7.91
CA GLY A 138 -9.30 -1.14 7.90
C GLY A 138 -10.65 -0.53 8.33
N GLN A 139 -10.64 0.24 9.42
CA GLN A 139 -11.83 0.94 9.91
C GLN A 139 -12.32 1.99 8.91
N ALA A 140 -11.43 2.78 8.32
CA ALA A 140 -11.79 3.78 7.32
C ALA A 140 -12.35 3.13 6.05
N PHE A 141 -11.79 1.99 5.64
CA PHE A 141 -12.30 1.17 4.54
C PHE A 141 -13.71 0.63 4.83
N GLU A 142 -13.93 0.10 6.04
CA GLU A 142 -15.24 -0.41 6.47
C GLU A 142 -16.30 0.71 6.54
N LEU A 143 -15.94 1.87 7.09
CA LEU A 143 -16.81 3.04 7.14
C LEU A 143 -17.19 3.50 5.74
N ARG A 144 -16.22 3.58 4.82
CA ARG A 144 -16.49 3.98 3.44
C ARG A 144 -17.35 2.95 2.71
N PHE A 145 -17.13 1.67 2.97
CA PHE A 145 -17.95 0.58 2.43
C PHE A 145 -19.40 0.65 2.95
N LYS A 146 -19.59 0.89 4.25
CA LYS A 146 -20.93 1.12 4.85
C LYS A 146 -21.61 2.35 4.25
N GLN A 147 -20.89 3.46 4.07
CA GLN A 147 -21.42 4.66 3.41
C GLN A 147 -21.85 4.37 1.97
N TYR A 148 -21.06 3.61 1.21
CA TYR A 148 -21.40 3.23 -0.16
C TYR A 148 -22.69 2.38 -0.22
N LEU A 149 -22.90 1.50 0.76
CA LEU A 149 -24.12 0.71 0.89
C LEU A 149 -25.34 1.56 1.33
N HIS A 150 -25.13 2.53 2.23
CA HIS A 150 -26.21 3.36 2.79
C HIS A 150 -26.55 4.58 1.93
N SER A 151 -25.67 4.99 1.03
CA SER A 151 -25.87 6.11 0.11
C SER A 151 -25.09 5.81 -1.17
N PRO A 152 -25.75 5.21 -2.19
CA PRO A 152 -25.09 5.03 -3.47
C PRO A 152 -24.66 6.41 -3.98
N PRO A 153 -23.42 6.58 -4.48
CA PRO A 153 -23.00 7.85 -5.03
C PRO A 153 -23.99 8.24 -6.12
N LYS A 154 -24.54 9.46 -6.03
CA LYS A 154 -25.33 10.04 -7.12
C LYS A 154 -24.49 9.90 -8.39
N VAL A 155 -25.01 9.14 -9.34
CA VAL A 155 -24.47 9.10 -10.72
C VAL A 155 -24.37 10.55 -11.15
N VAL A 156 -23.15 11.08 -11.21
CA VAL A 156 -22.91 12.36 -11.86
C VAL A 156 -23.10 12.06 -13.34
N VAL A 157 -24.31 12.30 -13.82
CA VAL A 157 -24.60 12.39 -15.25
C VAL A 157 -23.58 13.38 -15.84
N PRO A 158 -22.77 12.98 -16.83
CA PRO A 158 -21.97 13.94 -17.57
C PRO A 158 -22.94 14.97 -18.17
N PRO A 159 -22.62 16.27 -18.17
CA PRO A 159 -23.45 17.24 -18.87
C PRO A 159 -23.50 16.84 -20.34
N GLU A 160 -24.70 16.51 -20.82
CA GLU A 160 -24.99 16.35 -22.25
C GLU A 160 -24.55 17.63 -22.97
N ARG A 161 -23.84 17.43 -24.08
CA ARG A 161 -23.41 18.47 -24.99
C ARG A 161 -24.27 18.40 -26.25
#